data_AF-A0A847VE61-F1
#
_entry.id   AF-A0A847VE61-F1
#
_cell.length_a   1.000
_cell.length_b   1.000
_cell.length_c   1.000
_cell.angle_alpha   90.00
_cell.angle_beta   90.00
_cell.angle_gamma   90.00
#
_symmetry.space_group_name_H-M   'P 1'
#
loop_
_entity.id
_entity.type
_entity.pdbx_description
1 polymer ?
#
loop_
_entity_poly.entity_id
_entity_poly.type
_entity_poly.pdbx_seq_one_letter_code
_entity_poly.pdbx_strand_id
1 'polypeptide(L)'
;MAKLYKVLNPLKYDIWIDSSVDILDRKGFECLFSGDLCVFKHPFNKTVADELGSCKEAGFVNNKQIENITSLYKKSKLDIYDVPMYACTMLYRTSKANEFNRLWWQLICEYSYRDQLTFPYALLKFPDLDFRTIDINIYNLDGIVNPYFYINQHKQAKKAS
;
A
#
# COMPACT_ATOMS: atom_id res chain seq x y z
N MET A 1 -8.31 20.63 7.22
CA MET A 1 -9.17 20.14 6.11
C MET A 1 -8.26 19.53 5.07
N ALA A 2 -8.42 18.24 4.73
CA ALA A 2 -7.61 17.59 3.70
C ALA A 2 -7.94 18.22 2.32
N LYS A 3 -6.92 18.53 1.53
CA LYS A 3 -7.07 19.13 0.20
C LYS A 3 -7.01 18.03 -0.85
N LEU A 4 -8.01 17.99 -1.74
CA LEU A 4 -8.01 17.12 -2.91
C LEU A 4 -7.44 17.90 -4.09
N TYR A 5 -6.35 17.42 -4.67
CA TYR A 5 -5.76 17.99 -5.88
C TYR A 5 -6.05 17.07 -7.05
N LYS A 6 -6.57 17.64 -8.14
CA LYS A 6 -6.70 16.92 -9.42
C LYS A 6 -5.42 17.10 -10.21
N VAL A 7 -4.63 16.04 -10.33
CA VAL A 7 -3.50 15.99 -11.26
C VAL A 7 -4.06 15.60 -12.64
N LEU A 8 -3.79 16.41 -13.66
CA LEU A 8 -4.18 16.10 -15.03
C LEU A 8 -3.11 15.20 -15.65
N ASN A 9 -3.39 13.90 -15.70
CA ASN A 9 -2.61 12.95 -16.47
C ASN A 9 -3.31 12.67 -17.82
N PRO A 10 -2.70 12.95 -18.98
CA PRO A 10 -3.28 12.63 -20.28
C PRO A 10 -3.31 11.12 -20.57
N LEU A 11 -2.57 10.32 -19.80
CA LEU A 11 -2.56 8.87 -19.92
C LEU A 11 -3.79 8.25 -19.23
N LYS A 12 -4.15 7.03 -19.66
CA LYS A 12 -5.28 6.28 -19.08
C LYS A 12 -4.95 5.59 -17.74
N TYR A 13 -3.69 5.70 -17.31
CA TYR A 13 -3.17 5.07 -16.11
C TYR A 13 -2.15 5.96 -15.39
N ASP A 14 -2.02 5.76 -14.08
CA ASP A 14 -0.97 6.32 -13.23
C ASP A 14 -0.14 5.20 -12.63
N ILE A 15 1.14 5.47 -12.39
CA ILE A 15 2.00 4.67 -11.52
C ILE A 15 2.46 5.56 -10.38
N TRP A 16 2.06 5.22 -9.16
CA TRP A 16 2.64 5.78 -7.94
C TRP A 16 3.87 4.97 -7.57
N ILE A 17 4.94 5.67 -7.18
CA ILE A 17 6.21 5.09 -6.76
C ILE A 17 6.68 5.90 -5.56
N ASP A 18 6.94 5.21 -4.44
CA ASP A 18 7.51 5.87 -3.26
C ASP A 18 8.88 6.47 -3.58
N SER A 19 9.19 7.60 -2.94
CA SER A 19 10.47 8.29 -3.13
C SER A 19 11.69 7.50 -2.66
N SER A 20 11.49 6.39 -1.95
CA SER A 20 12.56 5.47 -1.52
C SER A 20 12.98 4.49 -2.62
N VAL A 21 12.26 4.43 -3.75
CA VAL A 21 12.54 3.47 -4.82
C VAL A 21 13.36 4.11 -5.93
N ASP A 22 14.53 3.53 -6.19
CA ASP A 22 15.29 3.78 -7.41
C ASP A 22 14.85 2.80 -8.51
N ILE A 23 14.58 3.33 -9.70
CA ILE A 23 14.18 2.54 -10.86
C ILE A 23 15.41 2.15 -11.66
N LEU A 24 15.64 0.85 -11.83
CA LEU A 24 16.74 0.29 -12.62
C LEU A 24 16.32 0.02 -14.07
N ASP A 25 15.14 -0.57 -14.26
CA ASP A 25 14.55 -0.80 -15.59
C ASP A 25 13.05 -0.55 -15.60
N ARG A 26 12.68 0.64 -16.09
CA ARG A 26 11.29 1.05 -16.20
C ARG A 26 10.45 0.18 -17.14
N LYS A 27 10.99 -0.13 -18.33
CA LYS A 27 10.23 -0.87 -19.34
C LYS A 27 10.00 -2.31 -18.89
N GLY A 28 10.99 -2.87 -18.19
CA GLY A 28 10.92 -4.22 -17.63
C GLY A 28 9.81 -4.41 -16.59
N PHE A 29 9.58 -3.45 -15.69
CA PHE A 29 8.50 -3.61 -14.72
C PHE A 29 7.13 -3.13 -15.22
N GLU A 30 7.09 -2.13 -16.11
CA GLU A 30 5.80 -1.61 -16.61
C GLU A 30 5.01 -2.68 -17.37
N CYS A 31 5.68 -3.63 -18.04
CA CYS A 31 5.02 -4.73 -18.74
C CYS A 31 4.39 -5.77 -17.80
N LEU A 32 4.71 -5.74 -16.51
CA LEU A 32 4.12 -6.62 -15.49
C LEU A 32 2.75 -6.12 -15.02
N PHE A 33 2.45 -4.83 -15.20
CA PHE A 33 1.18 -4.26 -14.79
C PHE A 33 0.04 -4.69 -15.70
N SER A 34 -1.07 -5.06 -15.09
CA SER A 34 -2.30 -5.44 -15.78
C SER A 34 -3.51 -5.14 -14.89
N GLY A 35 -4.71 -5.20 -15.48
CA GLY A 35 -5.96 -4.89 -14.80
C GLY A 35 -6.19 -3.39 -14.59
N ASP A 36 -7.02 -3.07 -13.61
CA ASP A 36 -7.42 -1.71 -13.26
C ASP A 36 -6.68 -1.15 -12.03
N LEU A 37 -6.17 -2.04 -11.17
CA LEU A 37 -5.37 -1.73 -9.99
C LEU A 37 -4.34 -2.83 -9.77
N CYS A 38 -3.07 -2.48 -9.67
CA CYS A 38 -2.01 -3.47 -9.50
C CYS A 38 -0.95 -3.03 -8.49
N VAL A 39 -0.59 -3.93 -7.60
CA VAL A 39 0.40 -3.75 -6.52
C VAL A 39 1.35 -4.92 -6.45
N PHE A 40 2.44 -4.77 -5.71
CA PHE A 40 3.30 -5.90 -5.35
C PHE A 40 2.71 -6.65 -4.15
N LYS A 41 2.94 -7.95 -4.12
CA LYS A 41 2.63 -8.76 -2.94
C LYS A 41 3.45 -8.27 -1.74
N HIS A 42 2.84 -8.22 -0.57
CA HIS A 42 3.57 -7.82 0.63
C HIS A 42 4.57 -8.91 1.04
N PRO A 43 5.86 -8.60 1.25
CA PRO A 43 6.89 -9.63 1.42
C PRO A 43 7.00 -10.16 2.85
N PHE A 44 6.58 -9.39 3.84
CA PHE A 44 6.77 -9.71 5.26
C PHE A 44 5.46 -9.93 5.99
N ASN A 45 4.62 -8.89 6.04
CA ASN A 45 3.32 -8.92 6.65
C ASN A 45 2.33 -9.65 5.74
N LYS A 46 1.65 -10.64 6.30
CA LYS A 46 0.66 -11.43 5.57
C LYS A 46 -0.72 -10.82 5.77
N THR A 47 -0.96 -10.19 6.92
CA THR A 47 -2.28 -9.76 7.36
C THR A 47 -2.29 -8.33 7.91
N VAL A 48 -3.48 -7.72 7.97
CA VAL A 48 -3.67 -6.38 8.56
C VAL A 48 -3.21 -6.35 10.01
N ALA A 49 -3.41 -7.45 10.75
CA ALA A 49 -2.93 -7.59 12.12
C ALA A 49 -1.39 -7.50 12.23
N ASP A 50 -0.67 -8.19 11.32
CA ASP A 50 0.81 -8.17 11.30
C ASP A 50 1.35 -6.74 11.04
N GLU A 51 0.74 -6.03 10.09
CA GLU A 51 1.10 -4.64 9.78
C GLU A 51 0.80 -3.72 10.96
N LEU A 52 -0.35 -3.88 11.60
CA LEU A 52 -0.74 -3.07 12.75
C LEU A 52 0.23 -3.26 13.93
N GLY A 53 0.67 -4.49 14.18
CA GLY A 53 1.70 -4.82 15.16
C GLY A 53 3.03 -4.14 14.82
N SER A 54 3.50 -4.30 13.58
CA SER A 54 4.75 -3.68 13.10
C SER A 54 4.72 -2.15 13.21
N CYS A 55 3.60 -1.53 12.80
CA CYS A 55 3.38 -0.09 12.92
C CYS A 55 3.36 0.36 14.39
N LYS A 56 2.78 -0.42 15.30
CA LYS A 56 2.77 -0.10 16.74
C LYS A 56 4.19 -0.13 17.32
N GLU A 57 4.94 -1.18 17.03
CA GLU A 57 6.33 -1.35 17.50
C GLU A 57 7.25 -0.23 16.98
N ALA A 58 7.05 0.19 15.73
CA ALA A 58 7.78 1.31 15.13
C ALA A 58 7.33 2.70 15.63
N GLY A 59 6.28 2.79 16.46
CA GLY A 59 5.71 4.06 16.93
C GLY A 59 4.99 4.85 15.82
N PHE A 60 4.59 4.15 14.75
CA PHE A 60 3.95 4.72 13.58
C PHE A 60 2.44 4.86 13.69
N VAL A 61 1.82 4.28 14.71
CA VAL A 61 0.40 4.46 15.05
C VAL A 61 0.26 4.49 16.56
N ASN A 62 -0.74 5.22 17.06
CA ASN A 62 -1.10 5.23 18.49
C ASN A 62 -2.28 4.29 18.81
N ASN A 63 -2.56 4.09 20.09
CA ASN A 63 -3.63 3.18 20.55
C ASN A 63 -5.01 3.55 20.00
N LYS A 64 -5.32 4.85 19.86
CA LYS A 64 -6.60 5.29 19.29
C LYS A 64 -6.74 4.91 17.82
N GLN A 65 -5.66 5.05 17.03
CA GLN A 65 -5.65 4.64 15.63
C GLN A 65 -5.80 3.11 15.50
N ILE A 66 -5.14 2.35 16.38
CA ILE A 66 -5.28 0.88 16.47
C ILE A 66 -6.76 0.50 16.73
N GLU A 67 -7.37 1.10 17.75
CA GLU A 67 -8.79 0.85 18.08
C GLU A 67 -9.73 1.21 16.92
N ASN A 68 -9.48 2.34 16.26
CA ASN A 68 -10.26 2.80 15.12
C ASN A 68 -10.17 1.83 13.94
N ILE A 69 -8.96 1.38 13.57
CA ILE A 69 -8.75 0.41 12.49
C ILE A 69 -9.40 -0.93 12.83
N THR A 70 -9.16 -1.48 14.02
CA THR A 70 -9.78 -2.75 14.45
C THR A 70 -11.31 -2.65 14.44
N SER A 71 -11.86 -1.51 14.86
CA SER A 71 -13.30 -1.27 14.84
C SER A 71 -13.88 -1.17 13.42
N LEU A 72 -13.16 -0.57 12.48
CA LEU A 72 -13.55 -0.47 11.07
C LEU A 72 -13.79 -1.85 10.46
N TYR A 73 -12.80 -2.74 10.60
CA TYR A 73 -12.89 -4.11 10.09
C TYR A 73 -13.98 -4.91 10.81
N LYS A 74 -14.00 -4.85 12.16
CA LYS A 74 -14.99 -5.57 12.97
C LYS A 74 -16.43 -5.19 12.64
N LYS A 75 -16.73 -3.90 12.44
CA LYS A 75 -18.07 -3.41 12.04
C LYS A 75 -18.51 -3.98 10.69
N SER A 76 -17.56 -4.34 9.83
CA SER A 76 -17.82 -4.96 8.53
C SER A 76 -17.76 -6.48 8.58
N LYS A 77 -17.71 -7.08 9.77
CA LYS A 77 -17.58 -8.53 10.00
C LYS A 77 -16.33 -9.14 9.34
N LEU A 78 -15.25 -8.36 9.27
CA LEU A 78 -13.95 -8.80 8.79
C LEU A 78 -13.02 -8.99 9.97
N ASP A 79 -12.26 -10.09 9.95
CA ASP A 79 -11.19 -10.33 10.91
C ASP A 79 -9.85 -9.84 10.35
N ILE A 80 -9.18 -8.93 11.09
CA ILE A 80 -7.89 -8.37 10.69
C ILE A 80 -6.77 -9.42 10.61
N TYR A 81 -6.96 -10.58 11.25
CA TYR A 81 -6.04 -11.71 11.16
C TYR A 81 -6.20 -12.51 9.85
N ASP A 82 -7.28 -12.31 9.11
CA ASP A 82 -7.55 -13.03 7.85
C ASP A 82 -7.46 -12.12 6.61
N VAL A 83 -7.44 -10.79 6.79
CA VAL A 83 -7.39 -9.84 5.68
C VAL A 83 -5.94 -9.68 5.19
N PRO A 84 -5.65 -9.96 3.91
CA PRO A 84 -4.30 -9.89 3.37
C PRO A 84 -3.76 -8.46 3.27
N MET A 85 -2.44 -8.33 3.34
CA MET A 85 -1.72 -7.08 3.12
C MET A 85 -1.05 -7.00 1.75
N TYR A 86 -0.85 -5.76 1.30
CA TYR A 86 -0.27 -5.46 -0.01
C TYR A 86 0.83 -4.40 0.12
N ALA A 87 1.87 -4.52 -0.70
CA ALA A 87 2.95 -3.53 -0.75
C ALA A 87 2.50 -2.35 -1.62
N CYS A 88 2.20 -1.22 -0.99
CA CYS A 88 1.74 0.00 -1.65
C CYS A 88 2.90 0.92 -2.10
N THR A 89 4.15 0.49 -1.89
CA THR A 89 5.37 1.19 -2.32
C THR A 89 5.39 1.50 -3.81
N MET A 90 4.69 0.68 -4.60
CA MET A 90 4.41 0.95 -5.99
C MET A 90 2.98 0.51 -6.32
N LEU A 91 2.23 1.38 -6.99
CA LEU A 91 0.81 1.18 -7.29
C LEU A 91 0.52 1.64 -8.72
N TYR A 92 0.15 0.70 -9.58
CA TYR A 92 -0.43 0.99 -10.90
C TYR A 92 -1.95 1.08 -10.78
N ARG A 93 -2.56 2.04 -11.49
CA ARG A 93 -4.01 2.21 -11.50
C ARG A 93 -4.50 2.83 -12.79
N THR A 94 -5.69 2.43 -13.23
CA THR A 94 -6.42 3.08 -14.32
C THR A 94 -7.45 4.06 -13.78
N SER A 95 -8.08 4.83 -14.68
CA SER A 95 -9.22 5.69 -14.34
C SER A 95 -10.41 4.94 -13.69
N LYS A 96 -10.50 3.60 -13.82
CA LYS A 96 -11.56 2.83 -13.15
C LYS A 96 -11.36 2.73 -11.63
N ALA A 97 -10.14 2.90 -11.13
CA ALA A 97 -9.83 2.91 -9.70
C ALA A 97 -10.17 4.26 -9.01
N ASN A 98 -10.82 5.20 -9.69
CA ASN A 98 -11.07 6.54 -9.16
C ASN A 98 -11.96 6.56 -7.90
N GLU A 99 -13.04 5.78 -7.88
CA GLU A 99 -13.91 5.68 -6.68
C GLU A 99 -13.19 4.94 -5.54
N PHE A 100 -12.42 3.90 -5.88
CA PHE A 100 -11.54 3.23 -4.93
C PHE A 100 -10.58 4.22 -4.26
N ASN A 101 -9.87 5.04 -5.03
CA ASN A 101 -8.93 6.03 -4.49
C ASN A 101 -9.63 7.09 -3.62
N ARG A 102 -10.85 7.50 -3.98
CA ARG A 102 -11.63 8.43 -3.16
C ARG A 102 -11.97 7.83 -1.79
N LEU A 103 -12.47 6.59 -1.77
CA LEU A 103 -12.77 5.90 -0.51
C LEU A 103 -11.50 5.68 0.30
N TRP A 104 -10.44 5.17 -0.34
CA TRP A 104 -9.18 4.90 0.34
C TRP A 104 -8.59 6.17 0.96
N TRP A 105 -8.59 7.29 0.24
CA TRP A 105 -8.16 8.57 0.77
C TRP A 105 -9.00 9.05 1.96
N GLN A 106 -10.32 8.88 1.91
CA GLN A 106 -11.20 9.19 3.04
C GLN A 106 -10.83 8.35 4.27
N LEU A 107 -10.62 7.04 4.10
CA LEU A 107 -10.26 6.14 5.19
C LEU A 107 -8.90 6.48 5.81
N ILE A 108 -7.93 6.88 4.99
CA ILE A 108 -6.63 7.38 5.47
C ILE A 108 -6.83 8.62 6.35
N CYS A 109 -7.62 9.57 5.90
CA CYS A 109 -7.89 10.81 6.64
C CYS A 109 -8.61 10.55 7.97
N GLU A 110 -9.48 9.55 8.02
CA GLU A 110 -10.35 9.27 9.17
C GLU A 110 -9.71 8.32 10.20
N TYR A 111 -9.00 7.29 9.75
CA TYR A 111 -8.57 6.18 10.62
C TYR A 111 -7.07 6.17 10.90
N SER A 112 -6.23 6.36 9.88
CA SER A 112 -4.77 6.33 10.03
C SER A 112 -4.06 6.91 8.82
N TYR A 113 -3.01 7.71 9.06
CA TYR A 113 -2.10 8.15 8.00
C TYR A 113 -1.26 7.01 7.40
N ARG A 114 -1.31 5.80 7.97
CA ARG A 114 -0.75 4.58 7.37
C ARG A 114 -1.75 4.01 6.38
N ASP A 115 -1.51 4.32 5.12
CA ASP A 115 -2.32 3.98 3.96
C ASP A 115 -2.54 2.47 3.79
N GLN A 116 -1.49 1.68 4.01
CA GLN A 116 -1.52 0.21 3.92
C GLN A 116 -2.58 -0.43 4.84
N LEU A 117 -2.90 0.16 6.01
CA LEU A 117 -3.86 -0.41 6.96
C LEU A 117 -5.32 -0.37 6.48
N THR A 118 -5.64 0.57 5.59
CA THR A 118 -7.01 0.77 5.09
C THR A 118 -7.17 0.36 3.62
N PHE A 119 -6.06 0.09 2.92
CA PHE A 119 -6.09 -0.35 1.53
C PHE A 119 -6.91 -1.63 1.32
N PRO A 120 -6.69 -2.73 2.08
CA PRO A 120 -7.47 -3.96 1.89
C PRO A 120 -8.96 -3.75 2.14
N TYR A 121 -9.31 -2.95 3.15
CA TYR A 121 -10.70 -2.58 3.42
C TYR A 121 -11.35 -1.87 2.24
N ALA A 122 -10.67 -0.85 1.68
CA ALA A 122 -11.16 -0.11 0.53
C ALA A 122 -11.36 -1.04 -0.67
N LEU A 123 -10.40 -1.92 -0.93
CA LEU A 123 -10.43 -2.87 -2.05
C LEU A 123 -11.65 -3.79 -1.99
N LEU A 124 -11.97 -4.31 -0.80
CA LEU A 124 -13.14 -5.18 -0.59
C LEU A 124 -14.49 -4.49 -0.89
N LYS A 125 -14.53 -3.16 -1.02
CA LYS A 125 -15.74 -2.42 -1.42
C LYS A 125 -15.93 -2.33 -2.94
N PHE A 126 -14.94 -2.74 -3.72
CA PHE A 126 -14.97 -2.67 -5.18
C PHE A 126 -14.65 -4.04 -5.80
N PRO A 127 -15.54 -5.04 -5.65
CA PRO A 127 -15.30 -6.40 -6.16
C PRO A 127 -15.18 -6.48 -7.69
N ASP A 128 -15.73 -5.50 -8.42
CA ASP A 128 -15.67 -5.41 -9.89
C ASP A 128 -14.39 -4.75 -10.41
N LEU A 129 -13.54 -4.22 -9.52
CA LEU A 129 -12.24 -3.67 -9.89
C LEU A 129 -11.27 -4.82 -10.18
N ASP A 130 -10.73 -4.89 -11.40
CA ASP A 130 -9.75 -5.91 -11.78
C ASP A 130 -8.42 -5.66 -11.04
N PHE A 131 -8.34 -6.19 -9.82
CA PHE A 131 -7.19 -6.07 -8.93
C PHE A 131 -6.20 -7.21 -9.14
N ARG A 132 -4.92 -6.87 -9.32
CA ARG A 132 -3.84 -7.83 -9.56
C ARG A 132 -2.68 -7.61 -8.60
N THR A 133 -2.01 -8.69 -8.23
CA THR A 133 -0.76 -8.64 -7.49
C THR A 133 0.39 -9.19 -8.33
N ILE A 134 1.53 -8.50 -8.31
CA ILE A 134 2.79 -9.00 -8.88
C ILE A 134 3.52 -9.78 -7.78
N ASP A 135 3.78 -11.06 -8.03
CA ASP A 135 4.52 -11.95 -7.11
C ASP A 135 6.03 -11.84 -7.36
N ILE A 136 6.54 -10.64 -7.11
CA ILE A 136 7.97 -10.33 -7.12
C ILE A 136 8.26 -9.62 -5.81
N ASN A 137 9.30 -10.06 -5.10
CA ASN A 137 9.72 -9.36 -3.88
C ASN A 137 10.25 -7.98 -4.28
N ILE A 138 9.61 -6.93 -3.76
CA ILE A 138 10.02 -5.56 -4.06
C ILE A 138 11.37 -5.20 -3.40
N TYR A 139 11.77 -5.95 -2.37
CA TYR A 139 13.00 -5.72 -1.62
C TYR A 139 14.13 -6.64 -2.06
N ASN A 140 15.35 -6.08 -2.08
CA ASN A 140 16.58 -6.83 -2.23
C ASN A 140 16.96 -7.45 -0.87
N LEU A 141 16.59 -8.71 -0.66
CA LEU A 141 16.81 -9.44 0.59
C LEU A 141 17.38 -10.82 0.30
N ASP A 142 18.11 -11.39 1.27
CA ASP A 142 18.59 -12.78 1.25
C ASP A 142 19.37 -13.15 -0.02
N GLY A 143 20.12 -12.19 -0.58
CA GLY A 143 20.92 -12.38 -1.79
C GLY A 143 20.14 -12.37 -3.11
N ILE A 144 18.81 -12.18 -3.06
CA ILE A 144 17.98 -12.00 -4.25
C ILE A 144 18.02 -10.52 -4.65
N VAL A 145 18.52 -10.26 -5.85
CA VAL A 145 18.53 -8.93 -6.45
C VAL A 145 17.32 -8.78 -7.35
N ASN A 146 16.50 -7.77 -7.06
CA ASN A 146 15.44 -7.36 -7.95
C ASN A 146 16.03 -6.66 -9.19
N PRO A 147 15.70 -7.12 -10.41
CA PRO A 147 16.29 -6.54 -11.61
C PRO A 147 15.71 -5.17 -11.98
N TYR A 148 14.57 -4.79 -11.40
CA TYR A 148 13.81 -3.61 -11.82
C TYR A 148 13.96 -2.41 -10.88
N PHE A 149 14.21 -2.64 -9.59
CA PHE A 149 14.22 -1.58 -8.60
C PHE A 149 15.17 -1.84 -7.43
N TYR A 150 15.57 -0.75 -6.78
CA TYR A 150 16.37 -0.74 -5.56
C TYR A 150 15.67 0.11 -4.50
N ILE A 151 15.42 -0.45 -3.32
CA ILE A 151 14.77 0.27 -2.21
C ILE A 151 15.83 0.84 -1.27
N ASN A 152 15.88 2.17 -1.19
CA ASN A 152 16.68 2.89 -0.22
C ASN A 152 16.02 2.76 1.17
N GLN A 153 16.61 1.96 2.04
CA GLN A 153 16.19 1.92 3.44
C GLN A 153 16.52 3.26 4.10
N HIS A 154 15.54 3.86 4.77
CA HIS A 154 15.81 5.01 5.63
C HIS A 154 16.85 4.61 6.68
N LYS A 155 18.00 5.29 6.71
CA LYS A 155 18.98 5.15 7.79
C LYS A 155 18.24 5.42 9.09
N GLN A 156 18.12 4.43 9.97
CA GLN A 156 17.64 4.67 11.32
C GLN A 156 18.56 5.73 11.93
N ALA A 157 18.00 6.87 12.34
CA ALA A 157 18.73 7.82 13.15
C ALA A 157 19.21 7.05 14.39
N LYS A 158 20.53 6.91 14.54
CA LYS A 158 21.12 6.31 15.74
C LYS A 158 20.48 7.04 16.93
N LYS A 159 19.76 6.31 17.79
CA LYS A 159 19.41 6.85 19.11
C LYS A 159 20.74 7.25 19.75
N ALA A 160 20.91 8.53 20.03
CA ALA A 160 22.01 9.01 20.84
C ALA A 160 21.89 8.27 22.18
N SER A 161 22.91 7.46 22.48
CA SER A 161 23.14 6.80 23.76
C SER A 161 23.46 7.82 24.84
#